data_AF-A0A6N7R3C4-F1
#
_entry.id   AF-A0A6N7R3C4-F1
#
_cell.length_a   1.000
_cell.length_b   1.000
_cell.length_c   1.000
_cell.angle_alpha   90.00
_cell.angle_beta   90.00
_cell.angle_gamma   90.00
#
_symmetry.space_group_name_H-M   'P 1'
#
loop_
_entity.id
_entity.type
_entity.pdbx_description
1 polymer ?
#
loop_
_entity_poly.entity_id
_entity_poly.type
_entity_poly.pdbx_seq_one_letter_code
_entity_poly.pdbx_strand_id
1 'polypeptide(L)'
;MNRNIGSIVVYALIGLAVFGFISFLITDTIGLLKFLFISLLIGAAIFGLVYFFFLRRRTPNELRKYRKAVKQSKQKYKYQHQNKHTQPSPIKQNITTKKTIRPLKTRKNHTHLRVIEGNKQKKKNRASL
;
A
#
# COMPACT_ATOMS: atom_id res chain seq x y z
N MET A 1 6.45 38.56 49.58
CA MET A 1 5.14 38.19 48.99
C MET A 1 5.24 38.39 47.49
N ASN A 2 5.79 37.41 46.76
CA ASN A 2 5.92 37.49 45.31
C ASN A 2 4.53 37.31 44.70
N ARG A 3 3.95 38.41 44.18
CA ARG A 3 2.65 38.38 43.53
C ARG A 3 2.83 37.82 42.13
N ASN A 4 2.14 36.72 41.84
CA ASN A 4 2.17 36.03 40.56
C ASN A 4 1.41 36.87 39.52
N ILE A 5 2.02 37.92 38.98
CA ILE A 5 1.40 38.79 37.96
C ILE A 5 0.85 38.00 36.78
N GLY A 6 1.51 36.89 36.40
CA GLY A 6 1.00 35.99 35.36
C GLY A 6 -0.39 35.42 35.68
N SER A 7 -0.66 35.01 36.93
CA SER A 7 -1.99 34.51 37.27
C SER A 7 -3.04 35.61 37.27
N ILE A 8 -2.68 36.84 37.69
CA ILE A 8 -3.59 37.99 37.63
C ILE A 8 -4.01 38.28 36.18
N VAL A 9 -3.06 38.23 35.24
CA VAL A 9 -3.32 38.47 33.82
C VAL A 9 -4.19 37.36 33.23
N VAL A 10 -3.91 36.10 33.59
CA VAL A 10 -4.74 34.96 33.15
C VAL A 10 -6.18 35.11 33.62
N TYR A 11 -6.42 35.47 34.90
CA TYR A 11 -7.77 35.69 35.40
C TYR A 11 -8.46 36.90 34.73
N ALA A 12 -7.72 37.97 34.44
CA ALA A 12 -8.25 39.11 33.70
C ALA A 12 -8.65 38.73 32.26
N LEU A 13 -7.83 37.94 31.57
CA LEU A 13 -8.13 37.45 30.22
C LEU A 13 -9.35 36.52 30.21
N ILE A 14 -9.44 35.61 31.19
CA ILE A 14 -10.61 34.72 31.33
C ILE A 14 -11.86 35.55 31.61
N GLY A 15 -11.79 36.52 32.52
CA GLY A 15 -12.91 37.42 32.83
C GLY A 15 -13.37 38.21 31.60
N LEU A 16 -12.42 38.76 30.83
CA LEU A 16 -12.72 39.49 29.59
C LEU A 16 -13.32 38.58 28.51
N ALA A 17 -12.83 37.34 28.38
CA ALA A 17 -13.36 36.37 27.44
C ALA A 17 -14.81 35.98 27.78
N VAL A 18 -15.09 35.72 29.06
CA VAL A 18 -16.46 35.42 29.52
C VAL A 18 -17.38 36.61 29.30
N PHE A 19 -16.94 37.82 29.66
CA PHE A 19 -17.72 39.03 29.46
C PHE A 19 -18.02 39.28 27.97
N GLY A 20 -17.00 39.21 27.12
CA GLY A 20 -17.15 39.35 25.67
C GLY A 20 -18.09 38.29 25.08
N PHE A 21 -18.03 37.05 25.57
CA PHE A 21 -18.93 35.98 25.16
C PHE A 21 -20.38 36.27 25.56
N ILE A 22 -20.62 36.72 26.79
CA ILE A 22 -21.98 37.08 27.27
C ILE A 22 -22.52 38.27 26.47
N SER A 23 -21.71 39.30 26.24
CA SER A 23 -22.12 40.45 25.41
C SER A 23 -22.51 39.98 24.01
N PHE A 24 -21.70 39.13 23.38
CA PHE A 24 -21.99 38.61 22.04
C PHE A 24 -23.23 37.72 22.01
N LEU A 25 -23.52 37.00 23.10
CA LEU A 25 -24.73 36.20 23.24
C LEU A 25 -26.00 37.05 23.27
N ILE A 26 -25.95 38.24 23.85
CA ILE A 26 -27.11 39.15 23.94
C ILE A 26 -27.26 39.98 22.66
N THR A 27 -26.15 40.44 22.07
CA THR A 27 -26.19 41.34 20.91
C THR A 27 -26.35 40.61 19.58
N ASP A 28 -25.75 39.43 19.41
CA ASP A 28 -25.79 38.67 18.16
C ASP A 28 -25.70 37.15 18.38
N THR A 29 -26.75 36.60 18.97
CA THR A 29 -26.90 35.15 19.18
C THR A 29 -26.89 34.36 17.86
N ILE A 30 -27.41 34.96 16.78
CA ILE A 30 -27.52 34.30 15.47
C ILE A 30 -26.13 34.20 14.82
N GLY A 31 -25.32 35.25 14.92
CA GLY A 31 -23.92 35.26 14.47
C GLY A 31 -23.08 34.21 15.19
N LEU A 32 -23.26 34.06 16.50
CA LEU A 32 -22.64 32.98 17.29
C LEU A 32 -22.97 31.59 16.77
N LEU A 33 -24.25 31.32 16.52
CA LEU A 33 -24.68 30.02 16.02
C LEU A 33 -24.11 29.74 14.64
N LYS A 34 -24.17 30.72 13.73
CA LYS A 34 -23.57 30.63 12.40
C LYS A 34 -22.07 30.32 12.49
N PHE A 35 -21.35 31.05 13.32
CA PHE A 35 -19.92 30.81 13.55
C PHE A 35 -19.64 29.40 14.06
N LEU A 36 -20.43 28.91 15.02
CA LEU A 36 -20.31 27.55 15.54
C LEU A 36 -20.53 26.50 14.44
N PHE A 37 -21.58 26.66 13.63
CA PHE A 37 -21.87 25.76 12.51
C PHE A 37 -20.76 25.79 11.46
N ILE A 38 -20.25 26.97 11.10
CA ILE A 38 -19.17 27.13 10.13
C ILE A 38 -17.88 26.50 10.66
N SER A 39 -17.54 26.75 11.93
CA SER A 39 -16.39 26.14 12.61
C SER A 39 -16.49 24.62 12.62
N LEU A 40 -17.67 24.07 12.95
CA LEU A 40 -17.93 22.64 12.95
C LEU A 40 -17.82 22.06 11.54
N LEU A 41 -18.35 22.74 10.52
CA LEU A 41 -18.26 22.33 9.11
C LEU A 41 -16.81 22.28 8.63
N ILE A 42 -16.03 23.32 8.93
CA ILE A 42 -14.62 23.39 8.57
C ILE A 42 -13.83 22.30 9.29
N GLY A 43 -14.05 22.12 10.60
CA GLY A 43 -13.43 21.06 11.39
C GLY A 43 -13.75 19.67 10.84
N ALA A 44 -15.03 19.41 10.53
CA ALA A 44 -15.47 18.16 9.92
C ALA A 44 -14.89 17.96 8.51
N ALA A 45 -14.77 19.02 7.71
CA ALA A 45 -14.17 18.96 6.38
C ALA A 45 -12.68 18.62 6.45
N ILE A 46 -11.93 19.27 7.35
CA ILE A 46 -10.50 18.98 7.57
C ILE A 46 -10.34 17.55 8.09
N PHE A 47 -11.11 17.16 9.11
CA PHE A 47 -11.08 15.80 9.65
C PHE A 47 -11.42 14.77 8.57
N GLY A 48 -12.46 15.03 7.76
CA GLY A 48 -12.87 14.20 6.65
C GLY A 48 -11.78 14.05 5.59
N LEU A 49 -11.11 15.15 5.22
CA LEU A 49 -9.98 15.13 4.29
C LEU A 49 -8.80 14.31 4.83
N VAL A 50 -8.43 14.51 6.08
CA VAL A 50 -7.35 13.77 6.72
C VAL A 50 -7.72 12.28 6.80
N TYR A 51 -8.91 11.96 7.28
CA TYR A 51 -9.40 10.58 7.35
C TYR A 51 -9.43 9.90 5.98
N PHE A 52 -9.96 10.58 4.97
CA PHE A 52 -10.05 10.06 3.61
C PHE A 52 -8.66 9.89 2.97
N PHE A 53 -7.75 10.83 3.15
CA PHE A 53 -6.46 10.78 2.47
C PHE A 53 -5.46 9.86 3.18
N PHE A 54 -5.41 9.90 4.51
CA PHE A 54 -4.46 9.13 5.31
C PHE A 54 -5.01 7.77 5.73
N LEU A 55 -6.25 7.70 6.22
CA LEU A 55 -6.79 6.47 6.82
C LEU A 55 -7.41 5.54 5.78
N ARG A 56 -8.10 6.07 4.75
CA ARG A 56 -8.68 5.24 3.68
C ARG A 56 -7.62 4.43 2.92
N ARG A 57 -6.43 4.99 2.72
CA ARG A 57 -5.30 4.31 2.05
C ARG A 57 -4.71 3.15 2.86
N ARG A 58 -4.98 3.08 4.16
CA ARG A 58 -4.46 2.00 5.02
C ARG A 58 -5.36 0.78 5.10
N THR A 59 -6.54 0.79 4.46
CA THR A 59 -7.36 -0.43 4.38
C THR A 59 -6.62 -1.47 3.53
N PRO A 60 -6.23 -2.63 4.11
CA PRO A 60 -5.45 -3.61 3.38
C PRO A 60 -6.36 -4.23 2.31
N ASN A 61 -6.06 -3.90 1.06
CA ASN A 61 -6.77 -4.37 -0.13
C ASN A 61 -6.57 -5.88 -0.40
N GLU A 62 -6.34 -6.70 0.63
CA GLU A 62 -6.07 -8.15 0.51
C GLU A 62 -7.23 -8.87 -0.19
N LEU A 63 -8.48 -8.49 0.12
CA LEU A 63 -9.65 -9.03 -0.58
C LEU A 63 -9.67 -8.67 -2.08
N ARG A 64 -9.25 -7.45 -2.44
CA ARG A 64 -9.10 -7.01 -3.84
C ARG A 64 -7.95 -7.75 -4.54
N LYS A 65 -6.81 -7.94 -3.87
CA LYS A 65 -5.67 -8.71 -4.39
C LYS A 65 -6.04 -10.17 -4.60
N TYR A 66 -6.70 -10.80 -3.62
CA TYR A 66 -7.21 -12.16 -3.70
C TYR A 66 -8.18 -12.32 -4.89
N ARG A 67 -9.18 -11.43 -5.01
CA ARG A 67 -10.11 -11.46 -6.16
C ARG A 67 -9.38 -11.33 -7.50
N LYS A 68 -8.38 -10.46 -7.61
CA LYS A 68 -7.54 -10.34 -8.81
C LYS A 68 -6.76 -11.62 -9.09
N ALA A 69 -6.11 -12.21 -8.08
CA ALA A 69 -5.35 -13.44 -8.20
C ALA A 69 -6.23 -14.63 -8.62
N VAL A 70 -7.43 -14.76 -8.04
CA VAL A 70 -8.40 -15.79 -8.41
C VAL A 70 -8.86 -15.62 -9.86
N LYS A 71 -9.15 -14.37 -10.29
CA LYS A 71 -9.54 -14.09 -11.68
C LYS A 71 -8.43 -14.48 -12.66
N GLN A 72 -7.18 -14.11 -12.34
CA GLN A 72 -6.01 -14.47 -13.15
C GLN A 72 -5.79 -15.98 -13.21
N SER A 73 -5.92 -16.68 -12.08
CA SER A 73 -5.82 -18.15 -12.01
C SER A 73 -6.91 -18.81 -12.87
N LYS A 74 -8.18 -18.41 -12.71
CA LYS A 74 -9.29 -18.93 -13.51
C LYS A 74 -9.08 -18.68 -15.01
N GLN A 75 -8.59 -17.51 -15.41
CA GLN A 75 -8.28 -17.22 -16.81
C GLN A 75 -7.17 -18.12 -17.35
N LYS A 76 -6.07 -18.32 -16.60
CA LYS A 76 -4.96 -19.19 -17.00
C LYS A 76 -5.40 -20.63 -17.24
N TYR A 77 -6.22 -21.18 -16.34
CA TYR A 77 -6.65 -22.58 -16.44
C TYR A 77 -7.84 -22.80 -17.38
N LYS A 78 -8.66 -21.78 -17.67
CA LYS A 78 -9.73 -21.88 -18.69
C LYS A 78 -9.19 -22.26 -20.07
N TYR A 79 -8.05 -21.68 -20.48
CA TYR A 79 -7.40 -22.04 -21.75
C TYR A 79 -6.71 -23.42 -21.72
N GLN A 80 -6.38 -23.96 -20.54
CA GLN A 80 -5.83 -25.31 -20.42
C GLN A 80 -6.90 -26.40 -20.47
N HIS A 81 -8.16 -26.12 -20.12
CA HIS A 81 -9.23 -27.11 -20.23
C HIS A 81 -9.80 -27.23 -21.65
N GLN A 82 -9.70 -26.19 -22.48
CA GLN A 82 -10.11 -26.27 -23.90
C GLN A 82 -9.08 -26.97 -24.80
N ASN A 83 -7.80 -27.03 -24.39
CA ASN A 83 -6.74 -27.69 -25.15
C ASN A 83 -6.38 -29.10 -24.63
N LYS A 84 -7.17 -29.68 -23.71
CA LYS A 84 -6.94 -31.02 -23.15
C LYS A 84 -7.62 -32.16 -23.94
N HIS A 85 -7.68 -32.01 -25.27
CA HIS A 85 -7.89 -33.12 -26.18
C HIS A 85 -6.56 -33.62 -26.78
N THR A 86 -5.48 -33.63 -26.02
CA THR A 86 -4.25 -34.38 -26.38
C THR A 86 -3.54 -34.90 -25.12
N GLN A 87 -3.72 -36.20 -24.89
CA GLN A 87 -2.87 -37.20 -24.22
C GLN A 87 -2.09 -36.89 -22.93
N PRO A 88 -2.12 -37.77 -21.92
CA PRO A 88 -1.25 -37.67 -20.75
C PRO A 88 0.14 -38.25 -21.05
N SER A 89 1.21 -37.46 -20.93
CA SER A 89 2.55 -38.00 -20.71
C SER A 89 2.89 -37.91 -19.22
N PRO A 90 3.23 -39.03 -18.56
CA PRO A 90 3.88 -38.95 -17.25
C PRO A 90 5.35 -38.67 -17.50
N ILE A 91 6.00 -37.81 -16.71
CA ILE A 91 7.39 -37.96 -16.23
C ILE A 91 7.86 -36.66 -15.54
N LYS A 92 8.01 -36.81 -14.22
CA LYS A 92 9.07 -36.31 -13.34
C LYS A 92 9.10 -34.82 -12.97
N GLN A 93 8.56 -34.62 -11.77
CA GLN A 93 9.05 -33.75 -10.71
C GLN A 93 10.53 -33.35 -10.82
N ASN A 94 10.79 -32.05 -10.82
CA ASN A 94 11.93 -31.42 -10.15
C ASN A 94 11.67 -29.91 -10.03
N ILE A 95 11.06 -29.49 -8.92
CA ILE A 95 10.95 -28.07 -8.54
C ILE A 95 11.94 -27.80 -7.42
N THR A 96 13.17 -27.52 -7.83
CA THR A 96 14.14 -26.69 -7.12
C THR A 96 14.47 -25.59 -8.13
N THR A 97 14.32 -24.29 -7.91
CA THR A 97 14.61 -23.50 -6.72
C THR A 97 14.30 -22.04 -7.05
N LYS A 98 13.91 -21.29 -6.03
CA LYS A 98 14.32 -19.89 -5.75
C LYS A 98 13.99 -18.81 -6.79
N LYS A 99 13.03 -17.96 -6.37
CA LYS A 99 13.13 -16.49 -6.35
C LYS A 99 14.43 -15.93 -6.95
N THR A 100 14.31 -15.26 -8.11
CA THR A 100 15.15 -14.08 -8.39
C THR A 100 14.38 -13.07 -9.22
N ILE A 101 14.34 -11.86 -8.68
CA ILE A 101 13.80 -10.62 -9.22
C ILE A 101 14.40 -10.39 -10.62
N ARG A 102 13.56 -10.14 -11.64
CA ARG A 102 14.03 -9.78 -12.98
C ARG A 102 14.29 -8.28 -13.05
N PRO A 103 15.51 -7.80 -13.34
CA PRO A 103 15.68 -6.47 -13.91
C PRO A 103 15.38 -6.55 -15.42
N LEU A 104 14.58 -5.59 -15.88
CA LEU A 104 14.28 -5.33 -17.28
C LEU A 104 15.61 -5.13 -18.05
N LYS A 105 15.90 -5.94 -19.07
CA LYS A 105 17.05 -5.68 -19.95
C LYS A 105 16.72 -5.92 -21.43
N THR A 106 16.55 -4.79 -22.09
CA THR A 106 16.86 -4.41 -23.47
C THR A 106 17.48 -5.50 -24.34
N ARG A 107 16.79 -5.78 -25.47
CA ARG A 107 17.32 -6.56 -26.59
C ARG A 107 18.56 -5.88 -27.18
N LYS A 108 19.68 -6.60 -27.25
CA LYS A 108 20.76 -6.32 -28.20
C LYS A 108 21.17 -7.62 -28.88
N ASN A 109 21.04 -7.61 -30.20
CA ASN A 109 21.49 -8.64 -31.14
C ASN A 109 23.01 -8.75 -31.09
N HIS A 110 23.58 -9.93 -30.85
CA HIS A 110 24.93 -10.26 -31.35
C HIS A 110 25.00 -11.75 -31.71
N THR A 111 25.48 -11.98 -32.92
CA THR A 111 25.39 -13.18 -33.76
C THR A 111 26.69 -13.97 -33.73
N HIS A 112 26.87 -14.95 -32.85
CA HIS A 112 27.97 -15.91 -33.00
C HIS A 112 27.56 -17.28 -32.44
N LEU A 113 27.37 -18.27 -33.33
CA LEU A 113 27.33 -19.68 -32.93
C LEU A 113 28.73 -20.07 -32.45
N ARG A 114 28.87 -20.41 -31.16
CA ARG A 114 30.05 -21.12 -30.70
C ARG A 114 29.72 -22.59 -30.62
N VAL A 115 30.59 -23.41 -31.20
CA VAL A 115 30.56 -24.87 -31.04
C VAL A 115 30.67 -25.15 -29.54
N ILE A 116 29.74 -25.91 -29.00
CA ILE A 116 29.83 -26.40 -27.62
C ILE A 116 30.97 -27.41 -27.62
N GLU A 117 32.12 -27.05 -27.05
CA GLU A 117 33.16 -28.02 -26.75
C GLU A 117 32.61 -28.99 -25.70
N GLY A 118 32.40 -30.24 -26.13
CA GLY A 118 31.98 -31.31 -25.24
C GLY A 118 33.09 -31.62 -24.25
N ASN A 119 32.74 -31.69 -22.96
CA ASN A 119 33.57 -32.25 -21.91
C ASN A 119 33.76 -33.77 -22.16
N LYS A 120 34.69 -34.14 -23.04
CA LYS A 120 35.18 -35.52 -23.18
C LYS A 120 35.98 -35.87 -21.93
N GLN A 121 35.33 -36.47 -20.94
CA GLN A 121 36.03 -37.13 -19.86
C GLN A 121 36.77 -38.35 -20.44
N LYS A 122 38.10 -38.31 -20.35
CA LYS A 122 39.01 -39.37 -20.81
C LYS A 122 38.67 -40.69 -20.13
N LYS A 123 38.55 -41.76 -20.93
CA LYS A 123 38.40 -43.16 -20.48
C LYS A 123 39.45 -43.47 -19.40
N LYS A 124 39.03 -43.87 -18.20
CA LYS A 124 39.92 -44.54 -17.25
C LYS A 124 39.87 -46.04 -17.55
N ASN A 125 41.00 -46.56 -18.02
CA ASN A 125 41.31 -47.98 -18.05
C ASN A 125 40.90 -48.65 -16.73
N ARG A 126 40.10 -49.71 -16.80
CA ARG A 126 39.97 -50.72 -15.75
C ARG A 126 39.90 -52.09 -16.40
N ALA A 127 41.08 -52.59 -16.76
CA ALA A 127 41.37 -54.01 -16.76
C ALA A 127 42.54 -54.20 -15.79
N SER A 128 42.24 -54.80 -14.63
CA SER A 128 43.19 -55.39 -13.68
C SER A 128 42.38 -56.01 -12.53
N LEU A 129 41.88 -57.23 -12.73
CA LEU A 129 42.32 -58.47 -12.09
C LEU A 129 41.47 -59.62 -12.66
#